data_AF-A0A9W7BK12-F1
#
_entry.id   AF-A0A9W7BK12-F1
#
_cell.length_a   1.000
_cell.length_b   1.000
_cell.length_c   1.000
_cell.angle_alpha   90.00
_cell.angle_beta   90.00
_cell.angle_gamma   90.00
#
_symmetry.space_group_name_H-M   'P 1'
#
loop_
_entity.id
_entity.type
_entity.pdbx_description
1 polymer ?
#
loop_
_entity_poly.entity_id
_entity_poly.type
_entity_poly.pdbx_seq_one_letter_code
_entity_poly.pdbx_strand_id
1 'polypeptide(L)'
;MSKPMSLPPVETGDNMKIDLPPESPAQTPVAESSSSPPSTPLSPAPPSGPQPRSSPRPKQSSSEVTEGTEKTVYLIRHGVSRHNHHNVNLQSPTLLDASLDIVGVHQAIAIGLRYRNSIGDEIVNPPTRGTPSRSTVDLVCVSPLTRCLETAHHAFFLGAPYDPHETGAYISAEKEAKANKHRRQSILRTEKNKKKALPMLHPKPPPPFLCHDDLREATGIYYPDKRRTKSTVKAAFPYVDFSNVMEEDDTKWRPDKRESLRELNVRISAFFDWLSARPEKTIAVVTHGVWIEECLRRQVPSTLRGGIRVMNADVYQCSCVGHVREEGPLEVHGLTMKKAGLDKKLTNADENERGVKIGGH
;
A
#
# COMPACT_ATOMS: atom_id res chain seq x y z
N MET A 1 -10.24 -50.87 34.55
CA MET A 1 -11.09 -51.15 33.38
C MET A 1 -12.49 -50.67 33.72
N SER A 2 -12.85 -49.49 33.22
CA SER A 2 -14.15 -48.85 33.46
C SER A 2 -14.75 -48.51 32.10
N LYS A 3 -15.99 -48.98 31.85
CA LYS A 3 -16.71 -48.84 30.57
C LYS A 3 -16.95 -47.35 30.21
N PRO A 4 -16.92 -46.97 28.93
CA PRO A 4 -17.31 -45.63 28.50
C PRO A 4 -18.85 -45.51 28.41
N MET A 5 -19.37 -44.39 28.92
CA MET A 5 -20.77 -43.95 28.76
C MET A 5 -21.02 -43.48 27.32
N SER A 6 -22.09 -43.99 26.71
CA SER A 6 -22.63 -43.59 25.42
C SER A 6 -23.40 -42.27 25.52
N LEU A 7 -23.08 -41.30 24.67
CA LEU A 7 -23.89 -40.09 24.44
C LEU A 7 -25.00 -40.38 23.41
N PRO A 8 -26.20 -39.77 23.55
CA PRO A 8 -27.30 -39.93 22.61
C PRO A 8 -27.09 -39.14 21.31
N PRO A 9 -27.77 -39.50 20.20
CA PRO A 9 -27.61 -38.85 18.90
C PRO A 9 -28.26 -37.45 18.88
N VAL A 10 -27.61 -36.52 18.18
CA VAL A 10 -28.14 -35.18 17.89
C VAL A 10 -29.10 -35.30 16.69
N GLU A 11 -30.36 -34.94 16.91
CA GLU A 11 -31.40 -34.82 15.88
C GLU A 11 -31.07 -33.67 14.93
N THR A 12 -31.13 -33.95 13.63
CA THR A 12 -31.12 -32.95 12.56
C THR A 12 -32.55 -32.53 12.23
N GLY A 13 -32.89 -31.28 12.51
CA GLY A 13 -34.09 -30.55 12.07
C GLY A 13 -33.84 -29.07 12.32
N ASP A 14 -34.25 -28.08 11.53
CA ASP A 14 -35.14 -28.06 10.38
C ASP A 14 -34.78 -26.82 9.54
N ASN A 15 -35.08 -26.91 8.24
CA ASN A 15 -34.92 -25.83 7.26
C ASN A 15 -35.77 -24.59 7.61
N MET A 16 -35.15 -23.48 7.99
CA MET A 16 -35.79 -22.16 7.88
C MET A 16 -35.60 -21.62 6.46
N LYS A 17 -36.66 -21.70 5.66
CA LYS A 17 -36.84 -20.91 4.44
C LYS A 17 -36.91 -19.42 4.83
N ILE A 18 -36.03 -18.61 4.26
CA ILE A 18 -36.14 -17.16 4.27
C ILE A 18 -36.73 -16.78 2.90
N ASP A 19 -37.96 -16.27 2.89
CA ASP A 19 -38.62 -15.73 1.70
C ASP A 19 -37.90 -14.45 1.23
N LEU A 20 -37.35 -14.50 0.01
CA LEU A 20 -36.87 -13.33 -0.72
C LEU A 20 -38.06 -12.71 -1.50
N PRO A 21 -38.18 -11.37 -1.57
CA PRO A 21 -39.23 -10.73 -2.37
C PRO A 21 -38.98 -10.91 -3.87
N PRO A 22 -40.03 -10.94 -4.71
CA PRO A 22 -39.90 -11.27 -6.13
C PRO A 22 -39.19 -10.17 -6.92
N GLU A 23 -38.29 -10.59 -7.80
CA GLU A 23 -37.64 -9.76 -8.81
C GLU A 23 -38.67 -9.12 -9.76
N SER A 24 -38.50 -7.83 -10.04
CA SER A 24 -39.29 -7.10 -11.03
C SER A 24 -38.88 -7.52 -12.45
N PRO A 25 -39.83 -7.73 -13.38
CA PRO A 25 -39.50 -8.24 -14.70
C PRO A 25 -38.82 -7.17 -15.58
N ALA A 26 -37.83 -7.65 -16.33
CA ALA A 26 -37.09 -6.92 -17.34
C ALA A 26 -38.02 -6.28 -18.39
N GLN A 27 -37.81 -4.99 -18.66
CA GLN A 27 -38.45 -4.31 -19.79
C GLN A 27 -37.70 -4.67 -21.09
N THR A 28 -38.45 -5.24 -22.03
CA THR A 28 -38.05 -5.43 -23.42
C THR A 28 -38.04 -4.09 -24.17
N PRO A 29 -37.18 -3.91 -25.19
CA PRO A 29 -37.19 -2.70 -26.01
C PRO A 29 -38.34 -2.77 -27.03
N VAL A 30 -39.15 -1.70 -27.08
CA VAL A 30 -40.24 -1.54 -28.06
C VAL A 30 -39.67 -0.97 -29.35
N ALA A 31 -40.08 -1.60 -30.46
CA ALA A 31 -39.70 -1.28 -31.83
C ALA A 31 -40.36 0.01 -32.37
N GLU A 32 -39.72 0.52 -33.41
CA GLU A 32 -40.02 1.71 -34.21
C GLU A 32 -41.46 1.78 -34.73
N SER A 33 -41.99 3.01 -34.83
CA SER A 33 -43.07 3.31 -35.76
C SER A 33 -42.74 4.59 -36.54
N SER A 34 -42.87 4.44 -37.86
CA SER A 34 -42.64 5.39 -38.93
C SER A 34 -43.70 6.48 -39.01
N SER A 35 -43.30 7.73 -39.24
CA SER A 35 -44.08 8.66 -40.09
C SER A 35 -43.21 9.82 -40.61
N SER A 36 -43.15 9.94 -41.94
CA SER A 36 -42.69 11.13 -42.69
C SER A 36 -43.92 11.95 -43.11
N PRO A 37 -43.83 13.29 -43.31
CA PRO A 37 -43.68 13.84 -44.69
C PRO A 37 -43.06 15.29 -44.72
N PRO A 38 -43.10 16.05 -45.83
CA PRO A 38 -42.74 15.74 -47.22
C PRO A 38 -41.61 16.65 -47.77
N SER A 39 -41.05 16.23 -48.91
CA SER A 39 -39.99 16.87 -49.68
C SER A 39 -40.51 17.95 -50.63
N THR A 40 -39.74 19.04 -50.84
CA THR A 40 -39.83 19.94 -52.03
C THR A 40 -38.48 20.68 -52.25
N PRO A 41 -38.18 21.23 -53.45
CA PRO A 41 -37.11 20.69 -54.30
C PRO A 41 -35.82 21.51 -54.33
N LEU A 42 -34.74 20.84 -54.77
CA LEU A 42 -33.43 21.43 -55.10
C LEU A 42 -33.52 22.47 -56.24
N SER A 43 -32.71 23.52 -56.13
CA SER A 43 -32.28 24.37 -57.24
C SER A 43 -30.77 24.58 -57.22
N PRO A 44 -30.14 24.80 -58.40
CA PRO A 44 -28.72 24.51 -58.61
C PRO A 44 -27.76 25.62 -58.16
N ALA A 45 -26.52 25.21 -57.89
CA ALA A 45 -25.42 26.05 -57.43
C ALA A 45 -24.90 27.04 -58.50
N PRO A 46 -24.47 28.25 -58.12
CA PRO A 46 -23.75 29.15 -59.01
C PRO A 46 -22.23 28.83 -59.06
N PRO A 47 -21.53 29.23 -60.14
CA PRO A 47 -20.16 28.83 -60.38
C PRO A 47 -19.13 29.55 -59.51
N SER A 48 -18.01 28.84 -59.34
CA SER A 48 -16.78 29.17 -58.62
C SER A 48 -16.13 30.50 -58.99
N GLY A 49 -15.99 31.39 -58.00
CA GLY A 49 -15.08 32.54 -58.03
C GLY A 49 -13.68 32.22 -57.48
N PRO A 50 -12.66 33.09 -57.71
CA PRO A 50 -11.26 32.76 -57.51
C PRO A 50 -10.87 32.71 -56.02
N GLN A 51 -10.03 31.73 -55.69
CA GLN A 51 -9.42 31.50 -54.37
C GLN A 51 -8.58 32.69 -53.87
N PRO A 52 -8.76 33.16 -52.62
CA PRO A 52 -7.72 33.89 -51.91
C PRO A 52 -6.81 32.94 -51.11
N ARG A 53 -5.53 33.32 -51.08
CA ARG A 53 -4.35 32.59 -50.59
C ARG A 53 -4.51 31.96 -49.19
N SER A 54 -3.87 30.80 -49.06
CA SER A 54 -3.58 30.06 -47.83
C SER A 54 -3.26 30.96 -46.62
N SER A 55 -4.13 30.96 -45.63
CA SER A 55 -3.81 31.40 -44.27
C SER A 55 -2.95 30.33 -43.57
N PRO A 56 -1.97 30.73 -42.72
CA PRO A 56 -1.13 29.76 -42.03
C PRO A 56 -1.96 28.94 -41.07
N ARG A 57 -1.82 27.62 -41.14
CA ARG A 57 -2.37 26.65 -40.17
C ARG A 57 -1.97 27.11 -38.76
N PRO A 58 -2.91 27.24 -37.80
CA PRO A 58 -2.51 27.45 -36.41
C PRO A 58 -1.64 26.27 -36.01
N LYS A 59 -0.42 26.55 -35.55
CA LYS A 59 0.40 25.52 -34.90
C LYS A 59 -0.46 24.95 -33.78
N GLN A 60 -0.79 23.66 -33.87
CA GLN A 60 -1.29 22.92 -32.72
C GLN A 60 -0.19 23.06 -31.67
N SER A 61 -0.40 23.94 -30.69
CA SER A 61 0.38 23.94 -29.47
C SER A 61 0.08 22.61 -28.80
N SER A 62 1.01 21.67 -28.94
CA SER A 62 1.14 20.60 -27.97
C SER A 62 1.14 21.28 -26.60
N SER A 63 0.11 21.03 -25.81
CA SER A 63 0.09 21.41 -24.40
C SER A 63 1.34 20.77 -23.78
N GLU A 64 2.38 21.57 -23.57
CA GLU A 64 3.57 21.15 -22.84
C GLU A 64 3.12 20.84 -21.42
N VAL A 65 2.93 19.55 -21.13
CA VAL A 65 2.89 19.08 -19.76
C VAL A 65 4.29 19.34 -19.22
N THR A 66 4.45 20.38 -18.42
CA THR A 66 5.71 20.63 -17.71
C THR A 66 6.04 19.37 -16.91
N GLU A 67 7.14 18.71 -17.24
CA GLU A 67 7.55 17.45 -16.60
C GLU A 67 7.79 17.73 -15.12
N GLY A 68 6.86 17.32 -14.25
CA GLY A 68 6.96 17.60 -12.83
C GLY A 68 8.04 16.76 -12.15
N THR A 69 8.32 17.09 -10.89
CA THR A 69 9.42 16.48 -10.15
C THR A 69 9.20 14.98 -9.96
N GLU A 70 10.18 14.16 -10.35
CA GLU A 70 10.18 12.73 -10.10
C GLU A 70 10.47 12.44 -8.62
N LYS A 71 9.69 11.51 -8.04
CA LYS A 71 9.77 11.04 -6.66
C LYS A 71 9.92 9.52 -6.65
N THR A 72 10.76 9.04 -5.74
CA THR A 72 10.81 7.62 -5.37
C THR A 72 9.91 7.40 -4.15
N VAL A 73 8.91 6.55 -4.29
CA VAL A 73 7.95 6.23 -3.22
C VAL A 73 8.07 4.75 -2.85
N TYR A 74 8.32 4.44 -1.59
CA TYR A 74 8.25 3.09 -1.06
C TYR A 74 6.89 2.86 -0.40
N LEU A 75 6.03 2.05 -1.01
CA LEU A 75 4.77 1.61 -0.39
C LEU A 75 5.04 0.37 0.47
N ILE A 76 4.78 0.47 1.77
CA ILE A 76 5.10 -0.56 2.75
C ILE A 76 3.81 -1.03 3.41
N ARG A 77 3.45 -2.30 3.25
CA ARG A 77 2.36 -2.88 4.04
C ARG A 77 2.85 -3.12 5.47
N HIS A 78 2.02 -2.82 6.46
CA HIS A 78 2.32 -3.13 7.86
C HIS A 78 2.69 -4.61 8.08
N GLY A 79 3.48 -4.88 9.12
CA GLY A 79 3.80 -6.24 9.57
C GLY A 79 2.58 -7.01 10.07
N VAL A 80 2.73 -8.30 10.37
CA VAL A 80 1.63 -9.13 10.89
C VAL A 80 1.06 -8.54 12.19
N SER A 81 -0.26 -8.52 12.27
CA SER A 81 -1.05 -8.10 13.43
C SER A 81 -2.11 -9.16 13.73
N ARG A 82 -2.71 -9.11 14.92
CA ARG A 82 -3.71 -10.09 15.38
C ARG A 82 -4.81 -10.38 14.36
N HIS A 83 -5.26 -9.37 13.62
CA HIS A 83 -6.32 -9.49 12.62
C HIS A 83 -5.90 -10.17 11.30
N ASN A 84 -4.60 -10.42 11.09
CA ASN A 84 -4.09 -11.14 9.92
C ASN A 84 -4.08 -12.66 10.09
N HIS A 85 -4.25 -13.16 11.31
CA HIS A 85 -4.34 -14.60 11.58
C HIS A 85 -5.65 -15.18 11.05
N HIS A 86 -5.63 -16.46 10.68
CA HIS A 86 -6.82 -17.18 10.25
C HIS A 86 -7.86 -17.30 11.37
N ASN A 87 -9.14 -17.41 11.01
CA ASN A 87 -10.26 -17.64 11.93
C ASN A 87 -10.47 -16.55 12.99
N VAL A 88 -10.11 -15.31 12.67
CA VAL A 88 -10.32 -14.16 13.56
C VAL A 88 -11.63 -13.45 13.21
N ASN A 89 -12.48 -13.21 14.20
CA ASN A 89 -13.68 -12.39 14.03
C ASN A 89 -13.29 -10.90 13.96
N LEU A 90 -13.18 -10.35 12.75
CA LEU A 90 -12.82 -8.96 12.50
C LEU A 90 -13.83 -7.94 13.05
N GLN A 91 -15.06 -8.37 13.35
CA GLN A 91 -16.10 -7.55 13.98
C GLN A 91 -16.01 -7.54 15.51
N SER A 92 -15.03 -8.25 16.09
CA SER A 92 -14.81 -8.24 17.53
C SER A 92 -14.21 -6.91 18.00
N PRO A 93 -14.82 -6.22 18.98
CA PRO A 93 -14.24 -5.00 19.58
C PRO A 93 -12.84 -5.19 20.18
N THR A 94 -12.48 -6.43 20.53
CA THR A 94 -11.14 -6.77 21.05
C THR A 94 -10.01 -6.57 20.04
N LEU A 95 -10.35 -6.34 18.77
CA LEU A 95 -9.40 -6.05 17.70
C LEU A 95 -9.34 -4.57 17.33
N LEU A 96 -9.97 -3.70 18.13
CA LEU A 96 -9.91 -2.25 17.95
C LEU A 96 -8.45 -1.81 17.75
N ASP A 97 -8.18 -1.21 16.60
CA ASP A 97 -6.88 -0.64 16.25
C ASP A 97 -5.72 -1.60 16.58
N ALA A 98 -5.83 -2.84 16.08
CA ALA A 98 -4.92 -3.92 16.43
C ALA A 98 -3.44 -3.56 16.18
N SER A 99 -2.62 -3.73 17.20
CA SER A 99 -1.15 -3.67 17.14
C SER A 99 -0.56 -4.83 16.35
N LEU A 100 0.70 -4.68 15.94
CA LEU A 100 1.56 -5.77 15.49
C LEU A 100 1.66 -6.85 16.57
N ASP A 101 1.82 -8.09 16.13
CA ASP A 101 2.31 -9.15 17.00
C ASP A 101 3.84 -9.23 16.95
N ILE A 102 4.40 -10.22 17.65
CA ILE A 102 5.85 -10.40 17.69
C ILE A 102 6.46 -10.66 16.30
N VAL A 103 5.73 -11.34 15.41
CA VAL A 103 6.18 -11.59 14.03
C VAL A 103 6.18 -10.29 13.24
N GLY A 104 5.14 -9.47 13.39
CA GLY A 104 5.04 -8.15 12.75
C GLY A 104 6.14 -7.19 13.20
N VAL A 105 6.46 -7.17 14.50
CA VAL A 105 7.59 -6.37 15.02
C VAL A 105 8.90 -6.79 14.37
N HIS A 106 9.20 -8.09 14.31
CA HIS A 106 10.41 -8.60 13.67
C HIS A 106 10.46 -8.26 12.18
N GLN A 107 9.34 -8.37 11.47
CA GLN A 107 9.24 -7.96 10.06
C GLN A 107 9.57 -6.48 9.86
N ALA A 108 9.05 -5.60 10.73
CA ALA A 108 9.32 -4.17 10.65
C ALA A 108 10.79 -3.83 10.92
N ILE A 109 11.41 -4.47 11.93
CA ILE A 109 12.84 -4.34 12.22
C ILE A 109 13.67 -4.79 11.00
N ALA A 110 13.31 -5.92 10.40
CA ALA A 110 14.01 -6.47 9.23
C ALA A 110 13.98 -5.51 8.02
N ILE A 111 12.83 -4.87 7.75
CA ILE A 111 12.73 -3.83 6.70
C ILE A 111 13.77 -2.72 6.97
N GLY A 112 13.80 -2.20 8.20
CA GLY A 112 14.72 -1.14 8.59
C GLY A 112 16.19 -1.53 8.42
N LEU A 113 16.57 -2.73 8.86
CA LEU A 113 17.94 -3.24 8.74
C LEU A 113 18.36 -3.38 7.27
N ARG A 114 17.50 -3.96 6.44
CA ARG A 114 17.78 -4.13 5.00
C ARG A 114 17.88 -2.81 4.27
N TYR A 115 17.02 -1.86 4.63
CA TYR A 115 17.07 -0.49 4.11
C TYR A 115 18.39 0.19 4.45
N ARG A 116 18.81 0.17 5.72
CA ARG A 116 20.10 0.74 6.15
C ARG A 116 21.29 0.06 5.47
N ASN A 117 21.31 -1.27 5.40
CA ASN A 117 22.36 -2.02 4.73
C ASN A 117 22.43 -1.67 3.24
N SER A 118 21.28 -1.55 2.56
CA SER A 118 21.28 -1.20 1.14
C SER A 118 21.86 0.18 0.84
N ILE A 119 21.68 1.14 1.75
CA ILE A 119 22.30 2.46 1.63
C ILE A 119 23.79 2.39 1.96
N GLY A 120 24.16 1.66 3.01
CA GLY A 120 25.57 1.46 3.38
C GLY A 120 26.37 0.77 2.28
N ASP A 121 25.81 -0.27 1.66
CA ASP A 121 26.42 -1.00 0.55
C ASP A 121 26.68 -0.10 -0.66
N GLU A 122 25.76 0.83 -0.98
CA GLU A 122 25.95 1.78 -2.07
C GLU A 122 26.98 2.87 -1.76
N ILE A 123 27.13 3.27 -0.50
CA ILE A 123 28.19 4.18 -0.07
C ILE A 123 29.56 3.51 -0.25
N VAL A 124 29.68 2.22 0.09
CA VAL A 124 30.93 1.45 -0.02
C VAL A 124 31.20 1.03 -1.47
N ASN A 125 30.16 0.64 -2.20
CA ASN A 125 30.22 0.16 -3.58
C ASN A 125 29.20 0.95 -4.44
N PRO A 126 29.60 2.12 -4.96
CA PRO A 126 28.71 2.96 -5.74
C PRO A 126 28.12 2.20 -6.93
N PRO A 127 26.82 2.38 -7.21
CA PRO A 127 26.16 1.75 -8.35
C PRO A 127 26.92 2.03 -9.66
N THR A 128 27.04 1.01 -10.51
CA THR A 128 27.61 1.16 -11.85
C THR A 128 26.68 2.02 -12.72
N ARG A 129 27.25 2.69 -13.73
CA ARG A 129 26.54 3.64 -14.60
C ARG A 129 25.23 3.03 -15.15
N GLY A 130 24.10 3.63 -14.80
CA GLY A 130 22.76 3.19 -15.23
C GLY A 130 21.96 2.41 -14.19
N THR A 131 22.53 2.07 -13.03
CA THR A 131 21.76 1.54 -11.88
C THR A 131 21.28 2.68 -10.98
N PRO A 132 19.97 2.75 -10.63
CA PRO A 132 19.47 3.81 -9.75
C PRO A 132 20.13 3.71 -8.37
N SER A 133 20.68 4.83 -7.88
CA SER A 133 21.18 4.91 -6.51
C SER A 133 20.02 5.07 -5.52
N ARG A 134 20.05 4.32 -4.41
CA ARG A 134 19.17 4.51 -3.25
C ARG A 134 19.63 5.71 -2.43
N SER A 135 18.80 6.73 -2.45
CA SER A 135 18.84 7.84 -1.51
C SER A 135 18.25 7.47 -0.15
N THR A 136 18.65 8.22 0.87
CA THR A 136 17.95 8.21 2.15
C THR A 136 16.51 8.70 1.97
N VAL A 137 15.56 8.04 2.61
CA VAL A 137 14.19 8.52 2.82
C VAL A 137 14.23 9.89 3.48
N ASP A 138 13.54 10.83 2.87
CA ASP A 138 13.40 12.23 3.30
C ASP A 138 12.19 12.42 4.23
N LEU A 139 11.15 11.59 4.06
CA LEU A 139 9.89 11.63 4.81
C LEU A 139 9.27 10.25 4.95
N VAL A 140 8.76 9.93 6.13
CA VAL A 140 7.90 8.77 6.38
C VAL A 140 6.45 9.24 6.54
N CYS A 141 5.61 8.99 5.55
CA CYS A 141 4.16 9.13 5.66
C CYS A 141 3.57 7.84 6.23
N VAL A 142 2.69 7.94 7.23
CA VAL A 142 2.18 6.78 7.95
C VAL A 142 0.68 6.88 8.22
N SER A 143 -0.02 5.76 8.07
CA SER A 143 -1.41 5.63 8.49
C SER A 143 -1.58 5.78 10.01
N PRO A 144 -2.66 6.40 10.51
CA PRO A 144 -2.93 6.54 11.94
C PRO A 144 -3.26 5.23 12.67
N LEU A 145 -3.48 4.12 11.96
CA LEU A 145 -3.70 2.81 12.58
C LEU A 145 -2.41 2.27 13.20
N THR A 146 -2.51 1.78 14.45
CA THR A 146 -1.40 1.45 15.33
C THR A 146 -0.39 0.50 14.69
N ARG A 147 -0.84 -0.54 13.99
CA ARG A 147 0.04 -1.45 13.23
C ARG A 147 0.96 -0.77 12.21
N CYS A 148 0.52 0.31 11.56
CA CYS A 148 1.35 1.07 10.63
C CYS A 148 2.35 1.94 11.38
N LEU A 149 1.92 2.58 12.48
CA LEU A 149 2.78 3.40 13.32
C LEU A 149 3.91 2.57 13.96
N GLU A 150 3.60 1.40 14.50
CA GLU A 150 4.59 0.45 15.03
C GLU A 150 5.52 -0.05 13.93
N THR A 151 4.99 -0.37 12.73
CA THR A 151 5.83 -0.77 11.59
C THR A 151 6.82 0.35 11.24
N ALA A 152 6.35 1.58 11.14
CA ALA A 152 7.17 2.75 10.81
C ALA A 152 8.20 3.04 11.93
N HIS A 153 7.79 2.92 13.20
CA HIS A 153 8.63 3.09 14.38
C HIS A 153 9.83 2.13 14.33
N HIS A 154 9.57 0.83 14.19
CA HIS A 154 10.62 -0.19 14.17
C HIS A 154 11.50 -0.13 12.92
N ALA A 155 10.95 0.26 11.77
CA ALA A 155 11.73 0.34 10.53
C ALA A 155 12.63 1.59 10.47
N PHE A 156 12.12 2.76 10.88
CA PHE A 156 12.76 4.05 10.59
C PHE A 156 13.08 4.91 11.82
N PHE A 157 12.39 4.75 12.96
CA PHE A 157 12.57 5.61 14.14
C PHE A 157 13.61 5.03 15.11
N LEU A 158 13.44 3.77 15.49
CA LEU A 158 14.47 3.04 16.23
C LEU A 158 15.65 2.81 15.29
N GLY A 159 16.56 3.77 15.25
CA GLY A 159 17.93 3.55 14.81
C GLY A 159 18.66 2.65 15.80
N ALA A 160 18.08 1.48 16.12
CA ALA A 160 18.63 0.57 17.10
C ALA A 160 20.11 0.38 16.81
N PRO A 161 21.00 0.53 17.82
CA PRO A 161 22.43 0.36 17.61
C PRO A 161 22.64 -0.98 16.92
N TYR A 162 23.21 -0.90 15.72
CA TYR A 162 23.55 -2.07 14.94
C TYR A 162 24.62 -2.86 15.70
N ASP A 163 24.20 -3.94 16.36
CA ASP A 163 25.11 -5.02 16.73
C ASP A 163 25.06 -6.12 15.65
N PRO A 164 26.10 -6.23 14.80
CA PRO A 164 26.21 -7.31 13.83
C PRO A 164 26.22 -8.70 14.48
N HIS A 165 26.56 -8.83 15.76
CA HIS A 165 26.59 -10.11 16.47
C HIS A 165 25.19 -10.61 16.86
N GLU A 166 24.29 -9.74 17.35
CA GLU A 166 22.91 -10.13 17.69
C GLU A 166 22.07 -10.38 16.44
N THR A 167 22.21 -9.55 15.41
CA THR A 167 21.42 -9.68 14.17
C THR A 167 21.92 -10.84 13.29
N GLY A 168 23.25 -11.06 13.25
CA GLY A 168 23.84 -12.22 12.58
C GLY A 168 23.34 -13.53 13.19
N ALA A 169 23.31 -13.60 14.53
CA ALA A 169 22.73 -14.71 15.29
C ALA A 169 21.22 -14.86 15.06
N TYR A 170 20.49 -13.78 14.83
CA TYR A 170 19.03 -13.80 14.62
C TYR A 170 18.63 -14.21 13.19
N ILE A 171 19.28 -13.67 12.16
CA ILE A 171 19.07 -14.08 10.77
C ILE A 171 19.59 -15.50 10.55
N SER A 172 20.69 -15.90 11.23
CA SER A 172 21.12 -17.29 11.25
C SER A 172 20.13 -18.16 12.02
N ALA A 173 19.55 -17.71 13.14
CA ALA A 173 18.51 -18.44 13.86
C ALA A 173 17.22 -18.59 13.05
N GLU A 174 16.84 -17.61 12.23
CA GLU A 174 15.67 -17.68 11.33
C GLU A 174 15.92 -18.63 10.15
N LYS A 175 17.14 -18.62 9.59
CA LYS A 175 17.59 -19.61 8.60
C LYS A 175 17.74 -21.01 9.20
N GLU A 176 18.24 -21.14 10.43
CA GLU A 176 18.41 -22.39 11.17
C GLU A 176 17.07 -22.98 11.64
N ALA A 177 16.12 -22.12 12.06
CA ALA A 177 14.77 -22.53 12.44
C ALA A 177 13.98 -23.09 11.25
N LYS A 178 14.24 -22.58 10.03
CA LYS A 178 13.70 -23.15 8.79
C LYS A 178 14.48 -24.37 8.29
N ALA A 179 15.76 -24.52 8.65
CA ALA A 179 16.64 -25.53 8.07
C ALA A 179 16.87 -26.81 8.90
N ASN A 180 16.31 -27.00 10.11
CA ASN A 180 16.55 -28.27 10.81
C ASN A 180 15.48 -28.76 11.77
N LYS A 181 14.68 -29.72 11.31
CA LYS A 181 14.10 -30.76 12.18
C LYS A 181 15.17 -31.73 12.69
N HIS A 182 16.35 -31.88 12.08
CA HIS A 182 17.29 -32.97 12.40
C HIS A 182 18.79 -32.63 12.22
N ARG A 183 19.33 -31.65 12.94
CA ARG A 183 20.81 -31.57 13.12
C ARG A 183 21.23 -30.67 14.27
N ARG A 184 21.05 -31.14 15.51
CA ARG A 184 21.32 -30.34 16.72
C ARG A 184 22.63 -30.65 17.43
N GLN A 185 23.58 -31.34 16.80
CA GLN A 185 24.88 -31.60 17.43
C GLN A 185 26.00 -31.56 16.40
N SER A 186 26.55 -30.37 16.15
CA SER A 186 27.96 -30.13 15.82
C SER A 186 28.13 -28.75 15.15
N ILE A 187 28.17 -27.66 15.91
CA ILE A 187 28.96 -26.45 15.58
C ILE A 187 29.15 -25.72 16.93
N LEU A 188 30.10 -26.22 17.72
CA LEU A 188 30.71 -25.50 18.84
C LEU A 188 32.20 -25.68 18.65
N ARG A 189 32.74 -25.01 17.64
CA ARG A 189 34.16 -24.75 17.37
C ARG A 189 34.24 -24.19 15.96
N THR A 190 34.47 -22.88 15.86
CA THR A 190 35.58 -22.26 15.12
C THR A 190 35.18 -20.83 14.76
N GLU A 191 35.32 -19.88 15.69
CA GLU A 191 35.44 -18.45 15.32
C GLU A 191 36.44 -17.73 16.23
N LYS A 192 37.71 -18.10 16.09
CA LYS A 192 38.84 -17.18 16.32
C LYS A 192 39.35 -16.79 14.93
N ASN A 193 38.99 -15.57 14.49
CA ASN A 193 39.75 -14.69 13.57
C ASN A 193 38.85 -13.96 12.56
N LYS A 194 38.50 -12.71 12.90
CA LYS A 194 38.72 -11.48 12.09
C LYS A 194 37.96 -10.32 12.74
N LYS A 195 38.56 -9.75 13.78
CA LYS A 195 38.16 -8.47 14.36
C LYS A 195 38.66 -7.35 13.43
N LYS A 196 37.80 -6.87 12.54
CA LYS A 196 37.86 -5.48 12.05
C LYS A 196 36.51 -4.86 12.40
N ALA A 197 36.50 -3.99 13.40
CA ALA A 197 35.34 -3.19 13.73
C ALA A 197 35.00 -2.35 12.49
N LEU A 198 33.84 -2.60 11.88
CA LEU A 198 33.29 -1.74 10.85
C LEU A 198 33.01 -0.37 11.49
N PRO A 199 33.39 0.76 10.87
CA PRO A 199 33.16 2.07 11.46
C PRO A 199 31.67 2.24 11.73
N MET A 200 31.31 2.63 12.95
CA MET A 200 29.94 3.01 13.30
C MET A 200 29.56 4.21 12.43
N LEU A 201 28.76 3.96 11.39
CA LEU A 201 28.17 5.01 10.58
C LEU A 201 27.20 5.76 11.52
N HIS A 202 27.66 6.88 12.07
CA HIS A 202 26.87 7.72 12.97
C HIS A 202 25.48 7.96 12.35
N PRO A 203 24.38 7.66 13.06
CA PRO A 203 23.09 7.59 12.44
C PRO A 203 22.65 9.02 12.15
N LYS A 204 22.43 9.32 10.87
CA LYS A 204 21.61 10.46 10.47
C LYS A 204 20.33 10.41 11.32
N PRO A 205 19.83 11.54 11.85
CA PRO A 205 18.59 11.53 12.62
C PRO A 205 17.49 10.81 11.81
N PRO A 206 16.58 10.10 12.47
CA PRO A 206 15.49 9.42 11.77
C PRO A 206 14.76 10.44 10.89
N PRO A 207 14.31 10.04 9.69
CA PRO A 207 13.52 10.94 8.84
C PRO A 207 12.29 11.45 9.60
N PRO A 208 11.79 12.65 9.31
CA PRO A 208 10.54 13.13 9.89
C PRO A 208 9.40 12.16 9.57
N PHE A 209 8.47 12.02 10.51
CA PHE A 209 7.28 11.20 10.38
C PHE A 209 6.06 12.10 10.30
N LEU A 210 5.19 11.85 9.33
CA LEU A 210 3.94 12.57 9.16
C LEU A 210 2.79 11.57 9.06
N CYS A 211 1.81 11.72 9.96
CA CYS A 211 0.60 10.94 9.97
C CYS A 211 -0.41 11.49 8.95
N HIS A 212 -0.97 10.62 8.11
CA HIS A 212 -1.94 11.00 7.08
C HIS A 212 -3.15 10.08 7.12
N ASP A 213 -4.34 10.64 7.40
CA ASP A 213 -5.57 9.84 7.59
C ASP A 213 -6.01 9.12 6.29
N ASP A 214 -5.71 9.69 5.12
CA ASP A 214 -5.97 9.04 3.83
C ASP A 214 -5.12 7.79 3.54
N LEU A 215 -4.19 7.41 4.40
CA LEU A 215 -3.41 6.18 4.29
C LEU A 215 -4.05 4.97 4.99
N ARG A 216 -5.23 5.13 5.61
CA ARG A 216 -5.92 4.03 6.31
C ARG A 216 -6.35 2.90 5.38
N GLU A 217 -6.55 1.71 5.94
CA GLU A 217 -7.17 0.59 5.22
C GLU A 217 -8.59 0.95 4.76
N ALA A 218 -9.17 0.17 3.85
CA ALA A 218 -10.59 0.24 3.51
C ALA A 218 -11.46 0.19 4.78
N THR A 219 -11.96 1.34 5.24
CA THR A 219 -12.51 1.52 6.59
C THR A 219 -13.99 1.10 6.72
N GLY A 220 -14.55 1.11 7.94
CA GLY A 220 -15.90 0.64 8.27
C GLY A 220 -15.87 -0.72 8.98
N ILE A 221 -17.04 -1.39 9.08
CA ILE A 221 -17.45 -2.70 9.64
C ILE A 221 -16.48 -3.58 10.48
N TYR A 222 -15.17 -3.53 10.28
CA TYR A 222 -14.14 -4.26 11.01
C TYR A 222 -13.43 -3.35 12.03
N TYR A 223 -13.32 -3.83 13.27
CA TYR A 223 -12.67 -3.09 14.37
C TYR A 223 -11.17 -2.83 14.19
N PRO A 224 -10.37 -3.70 13.54
CA PRO A 224 -8.99 -3.37 13.18
C PRO A 224 -8.87 -2.06 12.39
N ASP A 225 -9.90 -1.70 11.62
CA ASP A 225 -9.86 -0.53 10.74
C ASP A 225 -10.44 0.74 11.39
N LYS A 226 -10.86 0.65 12.66
CA LYS A 226 -11.23 1.78 13.52
C LYS A 226 -9.99 2.28 14.25
N ARG A 227 -9.62 3.55 14.05
CA ARG A 227 -8.48 4.15 14.77
C ARG A 227 -8.89 4.56 16.18
N ARG A 228 -7.92 4.61 17.09
CA ARG A 228 -8.09 5.34 18.36
C ARG A 228 -8.17 6.86 18.10
N THR A 229 -8.49 7.62 19.14
CA THR A 229 -8.59 9.07 19.04
C THR A 229 -7.22 9.69 18.71
N LYS A 230 -7.21 10.85 18.05
CA LYS A 230 -5.97 11.56 17.69
C LYS A 230 -5.07 11.78 18.91
N SER A 231 -5.63 12.24 20.02
CA SER A 231 -4.87 12.47 21.25
C SER A 231 -4.26 11.19 21.80
N THR A 232 -5.00 10.08 21.74
CA THR A 232 -4.52 8.75 22.18
C THR A 232 -3.32 8.29 21.35
N VAL A 233 -3.44 8.34 20.02
CA VAL A 233 -2.39 7.90 19.10
C VAL A 233 -1.17 8.83 19.16
N LYS A 234 -1.40 10.14 19.25
CA LYS A 234 -0.33 11.14 19.41
C LYS A 234 0.45 10.96 20.71
N ALA A 235 -0.23 10.62 21.81
CA ALA A 235 0.44 10.33 23.07
C ALA A 235 1.35 9.09 22.99
N ALA A 236 0.93 8.07 22.23
CA ALA A 236 1.72 6.85 22.02
C ALA A 236 2.92 7.08 21.07
N PHE A 237 2.80 7.99 20.11
CA PHE A 237 3.83 8.29 19.10
C PHE A 237 4.14 9.80 19.02
N PRO A 238 4.70 10.41 20.08
CA PRO A 238 4.82 11.88 20.20
C PRO A 238 5.78 12.53 19.20
N TYR A 239 6.63 11.74 18.56
CA TYR A 239 7.58 12.19 17.53
C TYR A 239 6.99 12.21 16.11
N VAL A 240 5.77 11.68 15.94
CA VAL A 240 5.04 11.72 14.66
C VAL A 240 4.27 13.02 14.57
N ASP A 241 4.38 13.70 13.44
CA ASP A 241 3.58 14.90 13.16
C ASP A 241 2.14 14.52 12.80
N PHE A 242 1.18 15.05 13.55
CA PHE A 242 -0.27 14.90 13.31
C PHE A 242 -0.92 16.23 12.91
N SER A 243 -0.14 17.16 12.35
CA SER A 243 -0.59 18.47 11.86
C SER A 243 -1.54 18.38 10.67
N ASN A 244 -1.48 17.29 9.90
CA ASN A 244 -2.39 17.06 8.78
C ASN A 244 -3.84 16.85 9.24
N VAL A 245 -4.79 17.02 8.32
CA VAL A 245 -6.23 16.96 8.59
C VAL A 245 -6.62 15.56 9.11
N MET A 246 -6.76 15.48 10.43
CA MET A 246 -7.23 14.32 11.17
C MET A 246 -8.04 14.81 12.36
N GLU A 247 -9.31 14.43 12.39
CA GLU A 247 -10.24 14.69 13.48
C GLU A 247 -9.85 13.96 14.76
N GLU A 248 -10.29 14.45 15.93
CA GLU A 248 -10.04 13.76 17.20
C GLU A 248 -10.66 12.36 17.19
N ASP A 249 -11.96 12.27 16.98
CA ASP A 249 -12.70 11.01 16.89
C ASP A 249 -12.69 10.42 15.48
N ASP A 250 -12.86 9.10 15.39
CA ASP A 250 -12.93 8.37 14.13
C ASP A 250 -14.33 8.45 13.50
N THR A 251 -14.59 9.55 12.80
CA THR A 251 -15.87 9.78 12.10
C THR A 251 -16.01 9.01 10.79
N LYS A 252 -14.90 8.49 10.22
CA LYS A 252 -14.89 7.76 8.94
C LYS A 252 -15.25 6.28 9.12
N TRP A 253 -14.96 5.70 10.29
CA TRP A 253 -15.35 4.32 10.58
C TRP A 253 -16.85 4.22 10.90
N ARG A 254 -17.54 3.31 10.20
CA ARG A 254 -18.98 3.04 10.37
C ARG A 254 -19.23 1.55 10.63
N PRO A 255 -20.01 1.18 11.65
CA PRO A 255 -20.25 -0.22 12.00
C PRO A 255 -21.08 -0.98 10.96
N ASP A 256 -21.83 -0.27 10.13
CA ASP A 256 -22.84 -0.77 9.20
C ASP A 256 -22.41 -0.70 7.73
N LYS A 257 -21.43 0.15 7.39
CA LYS A 257 -21.02 0.38 6.00
C LYS A 257 -19.50 0.40 5.85
N ARG A 258 -18.98 -0.58 5.11
CA ARG A 258 -17.59 -0.57 4.63
C ARG A 258 -17.42 0.48 3.54
N GLU A 259 -16.27 1.13 3.53
CA GLU A 259 -15.82 1.98 2.44
C GLU A 259 -15.79 1.18 1.13
N SER A 260 -16.46 1.71 0.11
CA SER A 260 -16.43 1.13 -1.23
C SER A 260 -15.06 1.34 -1.89
N LEU A 261 -14.72 0.51 -2.87
CA LEU A 261 -13.49 0.71 -3.66
C LEU A 261 -13.47 2.08 -4.35
N ARG A 262 -14.63 2.63 -4.73
CA ARG A 262 -14.70 3.98 -5.31
C ARG A 262 -14.31 5.05 -4.29
N GLU A 263 -14.85 5.00 -3.07
CA GLU A 263 -14.52 5.93 -1.99
C GLU A 263 -13.03 5.82 -1.61
N LEU A 264 -12.51 4.60 -1.45
CA LEU A 264 -11.09 4.33 -1.21
C LEU A 264 -10.21 4.92 -2.32
N ASN A 265 -10.62 4.78 -3.58
CA ASN A 265 -9.86 5.27 -4.72
C ASN A 265 -9.83 6.80 -4.84
N VAL A 266 -10.90 7.48 -4.43
CA VAL A 266 -10.89 8.95 -4.28
C VAL A 266 -9.89 9.36 -3.20
N ARG A 267 -9.87 8.65 -2.07
CA ARG A 267 -8.94 8.89 -0.96
C ARG A 267 -7.48 8.65 -1.33
N ILE A 268 -7.20 7.58 -2.07
CA ILE A 268 -5.87 7.31 -2.64
C ILE A 268 -5.43 8.47 -3.57
N SER A 269 -6.32 8.93 -4.44
CA SER A 269 -6.02 10.05 -5.34
C SER A 269 -5.73 11.34 -4.56
N ALA A 270 -6.56 11.70 -3.57
CA ALA A 270 -6.33 12.87 -2.72
C ALA A 270 -4.98 12.82 -2.00
N PHE A 271 -4.57 11.64 -1.49
CA PHE A 271 -3.24 11.47 -0.91
C PHE A 271 -2.12 11.73 -1.91
N PHE A 272 -2.23 11.22 -3.14
CA PHE A 272 -1.19 11.44 -4.17
C PHE A 272 -1.14 12.87 -4.69
N ASP A 273 -2.29 13.55 -4.74
CA ASP A 273 -2.35 14.98 -5.05
C ASP A 273 -1.64 15.79 -3.97
N TRP A 274 -1.94 15.53 -2.69
CA TRP A 274 -1.21 16.11 -1.56
C TRP A 274 0.29 15.79 -1.60
N LEU A 275 0.66 14.54 -1.89
CA LEU A 275 2.05 14.08 -1.95
C LEU A 275 2.83 14.74 -3.10
N SER A 276 2.16 15.07 -4.20
CA SER A 276 2.81 15.69 -5.36
C SER A 276 3.36 17.09 -5.06
N ALA A 277 2.67 17.85 -4.21
CA ALA A 277 3.05 19.20 -3.78
C ALA A 277 4.18 19.22 -2.73
N ARG A 278 4.57 18.06 -2.21
CA ARG A 278 5.64 17.93 -1.20
C ARG A 278 7.03 18.18 -1.80
N PRO A 279 7.98 18.84 -1.10
CA PRO A 279 9.36 19.00 -1.60
C PRO A 279 10.19 17.71 -1.56
N GLU A 280 9.79 16.72 -0.74
CA GLU A 280 10.55 15.48 -0.54
C GLU A 280 10.61 14.61 -1.79
N LYS A 281 11.76 13.99 -2.05
CA LYS A 281 12.02 13.19 -3.26
C LYS A 281 11.93 11.70 -3.01
N THR A 282 12.35 11.25 -1.83
CA THR A 282 12.35 9.84 -1.42
C THR A 282 11.44 9.66 -0.22
N ILE A 283 10.30 9.00 -0.41
CA ILE A 283 9.24 8.97 0.60
C ILE A 283 8.89 7.53 0.91
N ALA A 284 8.85 7.17 2.19
CA ALA A 284 8.28 5.90 2.65
C ALA A 284 6.83 6.12 3.05
N VAL A 285 5.92 5.29 2.57
CA VAL A 285 4.49 5.32 2.86
C VAL A 285 4.12 4.00 3.53
N VAL A 286 3.88 4.02 4.83
CA VAL A 286 3.51 2.84 5.61
C VAL A 286 1.99 2.76 5.76
N THR A 287 1.39 1.79 5.10
CA THR A 287 -0.06 1.66 4.88
C THR A 287 -0.49 0.17 4.85
N HIS A 288 -1.57 -0.17 4.14
CA HIS A 288 -2.29 -1.44 4.24
C HIS A 288 -2.42 -2.17 2.90
N GLY A 289 -2.93 -3.40 2.97
CA GLY A 289 -3.01 -4.29 1.82
C GLY A 289 -3.95 -3.78 0.74
N VAL A 290 -5.23 -3.55 1.06
CA VAL A 290 -6.21 -3.14 0.04
C VAL A 290 -5.85 -1.76 -0.53
N TRP A 291 -5.35 -0.85 0.31
CA TRP A 291 -4.86 0.46 -0.14
C TRP A 291 -3.76 0.34 -1.21
N ILE A 292 -2.71 -0.45 -0.96
CA ILE A 292 -1.60 -0.65 -1.92
C ILE A 292 -2.10 -1.38 -3.17
N GLU A 293 -2.93 -2.41 -2.98
CA GLU A 293 -3.47 -3.19 -4.08
C GLU A 293 -4.28 -2.31 -5.06
N GLU A 294 -5.18 -1.46 -4.55
CA GLU A 294 -5.96 -0.54 -5.38
C GLU A 294 -5.09 0.51 -6.06
N CYS A 295 -4.09 1.04 -5.35
CA CYS A 295 -3.11 1.96 -5.92
C CYS A 295 -2.38 1.33 -7.12
N LEU A 296 -1.81 0.13 -6.94
CA LEU A 296 -1.06 -0.57 -7.98
C LEU A 296 -1.94 -1.02 -9.13
N ARG A 297 -3.14 -1.56 -8.87
CA ARG A 297 -4.08 -1.99 -9.92
C ARG A 297 -4.47 -0.84 -10.86
N ARG A 298 -4.65 0.37 -10.32
CA ARG A 298 -5.05 1.54 -11.12
C ARG A 298 -3.92 2.14 -11.91
N GLN A 299 -2.74 2.29 -11.31
CA GLN A 299 -1.65 3.06 -11.93
C GLN A 299 -0.66 2.18 -12.70
N VAL A 300 -0.42 0.96 -12.22
CA VAL A 300 0.57 0.01 -12.77
C VAL A 300 0.06 -1.45 -12.70
N PRO A 301 -1.09 -1.79 -13.33
CA PRO A 301 -1.73 -3.10 -13.16
C PRO A 301 -0.84 -4.31 -13.48
N SER A 302 0.22 -4.12 -14.30
CA SER A 302 1.22 -5.14 -14.57
C SER A 302 1.92 -5.70 -13.32
N THR A 303 1.98 -4.92 -12.24
CA THR A 303 2.71 -5.23 -11.00
C THR A 303 2.01 -6.31 -10.16
N LEU A 304 0.67 -6.41 -10.24
CA LEU A 304 -0.13 -7.40 -9.48
C LEU A 304 -0.78 -8.48 -10.38
N ARG A 305 -0.19 -8.76 -11.55
CA ARG A 305 -0.70 -9.79 -12.46
C ARG A 305 -0.75 -11.16 -11.78
N GLY A 306 -1.83 -11.92 -12.04
CA GLY A 306 -2.01 -13.28 -11.53
C GLY A 306 -2.76 -13.39 -10.19
N GLY A 307 -3.39 -12.30 -9.72
CA GLY A 307 -4.14 -12.32 -8.45
C GLY A 307 -3.25 -12.27 -7.21
N ILE A 308 -2.01 -11.81 -7.37
CA ILE A 308 -1.04 -11.70 -6.27
C ILE A 308 -1.57 -10.66 -5.27
N ARG A 309 -1.68 -11.07 -4.01
CA ARG A 309 -2.00 -10.21 -2.87
C ARG A 309 -0.75 -9.48 -2.40
N VAL A 310 -0.92 -8.27 -1.88
CA VAL A 310 0.16 -7.56 -1.18
C VAL A 310 0.30 -8.20 0.19
N MET A 311 1.45 -8.81 0.51
CA MET A 311 1.67 -9.54 1.76
C MET A 311 2.15 -8.63 2.89
N ASN A 312 1.98 -9.05 4.15
CA ASN A 312 2.48 -8.28 5.30
C ASN A 312 3.99 -8.02 5.14
N ALA A 313 4.42 -6.79 5.44
CA ALA A 313 5.80 -6.34 5.26
C ALA A 313 6.34 -6.40 3.81
N ASP A 314 5.47 -6.47 2.80
CA ASP A 314 5.85 -6.20 1.42
C ASP A 314 6.24 -4.73 1.26
N VAL A 315 7.32 -4.51 0.51
CA VAL A 315 7.79 -3.18 0.13
C VAL A 315 7.75 -3.08 -1.39
N TYR A 316 7.01 -2.11 -1.92
CA TYR A 316 6.98 -1.78 -3.34
C TYR A 316 7.71 -0.47 -3.57
N GLN A 317 8.77 -0.50 -4.38
CA GLN A 317 9.43 0.72 -4.82
C GLN A 317 8.73 1.22 -6.08
N CYS A 318 8.36 2.50 -6.06
CA CYS A 318 7.60 3.17 -7.11
C CYS A 318 8.37 4.40 -7.62
N SER A 319 8.44 4.56 -8.94
CA SER A 319 8.83 5.83 -9.58
C SER A 319 7.55 6.58 -9.92
N CYS A 320 7.45 7.80 -9.41
CA CYS A 320 6.27 8.62 -9.44
C CYS A 320 6.61 10.00 -9.99
N VAL A 321 5.81 10.53 -10.91
CA VAL A 321 6.05 11.85 -11.51
C VAL A 321 4.89 12.78 -11.19
N GLY A 322 5.24 13.95 -10.63
CA GLY A 322 4.27 15.01 -10.37
C GLY A 322 3.80 15.61 -11.69
N HIS A 323 2.55 16.05 -11.71
CA HIS A 323 2.02 16.89 -12.78
C HIS A 323 1.67 18.24 -12.18
N VAL A 324 2.21 19.29 -12.78
CA VAL A 324 1.70 20.64 -12.61
C VAL A 324 0.86 20.91 -13.85
N ARG A 325 -0.44 21.14 -13.69
CA ARG A 325 -1.26 21.65 -14.79
C ARG A 325 -1.37 23.16 -14.61
N GLU A 326 -0.72 23.91 -15.49
CA GLU A 326 -1.07 25.31 -15.68
C GLU A 326 -2.32 25.40 -16.56
N GLU A 327 -3.27 26.20 -16.07
CA GLU A 327 -4.51 26.69 -16.71
C GLU A 327 -5.80 25.85 -16.58
N GLY A 328 -6.60 26.28 -15.60
CA GLY A 328 -8.00 25.94 -15.30
C GLY A 328 -8.39 26.61 -13.97
N PRO A 329 -9.68 26.75 -13.60
CA PRO A 329 -10.09 27.41 -12.35
C PRO A 329 -9.61 26.71 -11.06
N LEU A 330 -8.94 25.56 -11.17
CA LEU A 330 -8.28 24.83 -10.10
C LEU A 330 -6.95 24.28 -10.64
N GLU A 331 -5.82 24.61 -10.00
CA GLU A 331 -4.57 23.89 -10.22
C GLU A 331 -4.76 22.44 -9.76
N VAL A 332 -4.66 21.49 -10.70
CA VAL A 332 -4.69 20.07 -10.37
C VAL A 332 -3.25 19.59 -10.27
N HIS A 333 -2.80 19.43 -9.03
CA HIS A 333 -1.55 18.78 -8.67
C HIS A 333 -1.81 17.29 -8.47
N GLY A 334 -1.03 16.42 -9.10
CA GLY A 334 -1.22 14.98 -8.99
C GLY A 334 0.06 14.18 -9.19
N LEU A 335 0.13 13.00 -8.58
CA LEU A 335 1.27 12.09 -8.73
C LEU A 335 0.84 10.86 -9.54
N THR A 336 1.51 10.62 -10.67
CA THR A 336 1.32 9.38 -11.45
C THR A 336 2.50 8.45 -11.24
N MET A 337 2.21 7.21 -10.87
CA MET A 337 3.17 6.13 -10.77
C MET A 337 3.54 5.62 -12.16
N LYS A 338 4.76 5.90 -12.62
CA LYS A 338 5.29 5.43 -13.91
C LYS A 338 5.67 3.95 -13.86
N LYS A 339 6.25 3.51 -12.73
CA LYS A 339 6.71 2.13 -12.54
C LYS A 339 6.56 1.74 -11.07
N ALA A 340 6.22 0.49 -10.81
CA ALA A 340 6.38 -0.11 -9.49
C ALA A 340 6.80 -1.57 -9.58
N GLY A 341 7.59 -2.00 -8.61
CA GLY A 341 7.99 -3.38 -8.45
C GLY A 341 8.15 -3.75 -6.99
N LEU A 342 7.91 -5.04 -6.69
CA LEU A 342 8.22 -5.60 -5.39
C LEU A 342 9.73 -5.50 -5.14
N ASP A 343 10.10 -4.85 -4.05
CA ASP A 343 11.47 -4.67 -3.64
C ASP A 343 11.96 -5.92 -2.91
N LYS A 344 12.54 -6.85 -3.66
CA LYS A 344 13.03 -8.13 -3.12
C LYS A 344 14.14 -7.96 -2.09
N LYS A 345 14.86 -6.83 -2.10
CA LYS A 345 15.94 -6.57 -1.12
C LYS A 345 15.36 -6.15 0.23
N LEU A 346 14.21 -5.49 0.24
CA LEU A 346 13.57 -5.00 1.46
C LEU A 346 12.46 -5.92 1.99
N THR A 347 11.82 -6.67 1.09
CA THR A 347 10.67 -7.53 1.43
C THR A 347 11.09 -8.84 2.09
N ASN A 348 10.42 -9.23 3.17
CA ASN A 348 10.74 -10.43 3.94
C ASN A 348 10.05 -11.73 3.47
N ALA A 349 9.06 -11.65 2.57
CA ALA A 349 8.27 -12.81 2.19
C ALA A 349 9.11 -13.88 1.50
N ASP A 350 9.03 -15.11 2.01
CA ASP A 350 9.53 -16.32 1.35
C ASP A 350 8.85 -16.39 -0.03
N GLU A 351 9.63 -16.42 -1.12
CA GLU A 351 9.06 -16.50 -2.47
C GLU A 351 8.12 -17.73 -2.62
N ASN A 352 8.30 -18.74 -1.77
CA ASN A 352 7.49 -19.95 -1.69
C ASN A 352 6.04 -19.71 -1.20
N GLU A 353 5.75 -18.65 -0.44
CA GLU A 353 4.38 -18.36 0.02
C GLU A 353 3.52 -17.65 -1.04
N ARG A 354 4.15 -17.04 -2.05
CA ARG A 354 3.46 -16.26 -3.09
C ARG A 354 2.76 -17.12 -4.16
N GLY A 355 3.04 -18.43 -4.20
CA GLY A 355 2.46 -19.37 -5.17
C GLY A 355 1.09 -19.93 -4.79
N VAL A 356 0.61 -19.69 -3.57
CA VAL A 356 -0.70 -20.18 -3.14
C VAL A 356 -1.76 -19.17 -3.57
N LYS A 357 -2.58 -19.54 -4.57
CA LYS A 357 -3.82 -18.81 -4.89
C LYS A 357 -4.72 -18.83 -3.65
N ILE A 358 -4.70 -17.76 -2.86
CA ILE A 358 -5.66 -17.60 -1.78
C ILE A 358 -6.99 -17.30 -2.47
N GLY A 359 -7.91 -18.27 -2.42
CA GLY A 359 -9.26 -18.14 -2.95
C GLY A 359 -9.92 -16.87 -2.38
N GLY A 360 -10.69 -16.18 -3.22
CA GLY A 360 -11.32 -14.91 -2.86
C GLY A 360 -12.09 -15.00 -1.55
N HIS A 361 -11.83 -14.04 -0.67
CA HIS A 361 -12.71 -13.72 0.45
C HIS A 361 -13.74 -12.68 0.00
#